data_AF-A0A241WGX0-F1
#
_entry.id   AF-A0A241WGX0-F1
#
_cell.length_a   1.000
_cell.length_b   1.000
_cell.length_c   1.000
_cell.angle_alpha   90.00
_cell.angle_beta   90.00
_cell.angle_gamma   90.00
#
_symmetry.space_group_name_H-M   'P 1'
#
loop_
_entity.id
_entity.type
_entity.pdbx_description
1 polymer ?
#
loop_
_entity_poly.entity_id
_entity_poly.type
_entity_poly.pdbx_seq_one_letter_code
_entity_poly.pdbx_strand_id
1 'polypeptide(L)' 'MLLKFATRFAGILFGILALIAIIIHFVFSNKLAIDLWIVFFPVILAVPILISVLITGDDELDMQSS' A
#
# COMPACT_ATOMS: atom_id res chain seq x y z
N MET A 1 16.74 8.23 -7.04
CA MET A 1 16.28 6.97 -6.41
C MET A 1 14.95 7.16 -5.70
N LEU A 2 14.87 7.94 -4.61
CA LEU A 2 13.63 8.11 -3.82
C LEU A 2 12.37 8.52 -4.60
N LEU A 3 12.45 9.42 -5.58
CA LEU A 3 11.27 9.86 -6.35
C LEU A 3 10.67 8.72 -7.21
N LYS A 4 11.53 7.82 -7.71
CA LYS A 4 11.16 6.68 -8.56
C LYS A 4 10.55 5.55 -7.73
N PHE A 5 11.09 5.35 -6.53
CA PHE A 5 10.50 4.51 -5.49
C PHE A 5 9.14 5.05 -5.03
N ALA A 6 9.07 6.33 -4.66
CA ALA A 6 7.85 6.95 -4.13
C ALA A 6 6.70 6.94 -5.16
N THR A 7 6.99 7.15 -6.45
CA THR A 7 5.98 7.08 -7.51
C THR A 7 5.48 5.66 -7.74
N ARG A 8 6.36 4.64 -7.70
CA ARG A 8 5.96 3.22 -7.76
C ARG A 8 5.12 2.82 -6.54
N PHE A 9 5.57 3.19 -5.35
CA PHE A 9 4.87 2.97 -4.10
C PHE A 9 3.48 3.61 -4.10
N ALA A 10 3.39 4.89 -4.48
CA ALA A 10 2.11 5.60 -4.54
C ALA A 10 1.15 4.96 -5.55
N GLY A 11 1.64 4.49 -6.70
CA GLY A 11 0.82 3.79 -7.69
C GLY A 11 0.28 2.46 -7.17
N ILE A 12 1.12 1.65 -6.52
CA ILE A 12 0.72 0.37 -5.93
C ILE A 12 -0.26 0.59 -4.77
N LEU A 13 0.04 1.53 -3.87
CA LEU A 13 -0.81 1.92 -2.75
C LEU A 13 -2.18 2.37 -3.26
N PHE A 14 -2.22 3.25 -4.25
CA PHE A 14 -3.47 3.75 -4.82
C PHE A 14 -4.29 2.64 -5.48
N GLY A 15 -3.63 1.72 -6.20
CA GLY A 15 -4.30 0.56 -6.80
C GLY A 15 -4.95 -0.35 -5.76
N ILE A 16 -4.21 -0.69 -4.69
CA ILE A 16 -4.72 -1.49 -3.58
C ILE A 16 -5.90 -0.78 -2.88
N LEU A 17 -5.76 0.52 -2.63
CA LEU A 17 -6.79 1.32 -1.98
C LEU A 17 -8.09 1.38 -2.81
N ALA A 18 -7.96 1.61 -4.12
CA ALA A 18 -9.10 1.64 -5.03
C ALA A 18 -9.80 0.27 -5.14
N LEU A 19 -9.02 -0.81 -5.25
CA LEU A 19 -9.56 -2.17 -5.33
C LEU A 19 -10.36 -2.51 -4.07
N ILE A 20 -9.80 -2.24 -2.88
CA ILE A 20 -10.45 -2.50 -1.60
C ILE A 20 -11.70 -1.62 -1.44
N ALA A 21 -11.63 -0.34 -1.83
CA ALA A 21 -12.79 0.54 -1.79
C ALA A 21 -13.94 0.03 -2.66
N ILE A 22 -13.66 -0.44 -3.87
CA ILE A 22 -14.66 -1.02 -4.78
C ILE A 22 -15.29 -2.29 -4.15
N ILE A 23 -14.45 -3.19 -3.63
CA ILE A 23 -14.92 -4.43 -2.99
C ILE A 23 -15.83 -4.11 -1.79
N ILE A 24 -15.40 -3.20 -0.92
CA ILE A 24 -16.16 -2.84 0.28
C ILE A 24 -17.50 -2.19 -0.11
N HIS A 25 -17.49 -1.30 -1.09
CA HIS A 25 -18.70 -0.61 -1.55
C HIS A 25 -19.73 -1.57 -2.17
N PHE A 26 -19.28 -2.60 -2.88
CA PHE A 26 -20.17 -3.54 -3.57
C PHE A 26 -20.62 -4.72 -2.69
N VAL A 27 -19.80 -5.13 -1.72
CA VAL A 27 -20.04 -6.34 -0.90
C VAL A 27 -20.71 -6.01 0.45
N PHE A 28 -20.49 -4.83 1.02
CA PHE A 28 -20.94 -4.51 2.39
C PHE A 28 -21.96 -3.37 2.46
N SER A 29 -22.93 -3.47 3.37
CA SER A 29 -23.81 -2.34 3.71
C SER A 29 -23.02 -1.19 4.34
N ASN A 30 -23.47 0.05 4.11
CA ASN A 30 -22.74 1.29 4.46
C ASN A 30 -22.23 1.34 5.92
N LYS A 31 -22.94 0.70 6.86
CA LYS A 31 -22.56 0.64 8.28
C LYS A 31 -21.40 -0.33 8.56
N LEU A 32 -21.38 -1.48 7.88
CA LEU A 32 -20.28 -2.45 7.97
C LEU A 32 -19.06 -2.00 7.16
N ALA A 33 -19.28 -1.30 6.04
CA ALA A 33 -18.22 -0.77 5.20
C ALA A 33 -17.29 0.21 5.96
N ILE A 34 -17.85 1.07 6.81
CA ILE A 34 -17.09 2.04 7.61
C ILE A 34 -16.28 1.33 8.71
N ASP A 35 -16.87 0.38 9.44
CA ASP A 35 -16.16 -0.40 10.47
C ASP A 35 -15.01 -1.22 9.86
N LEU A 36 -15.24 -1.83 8.69
CA LEU A 36 -14.19 -2.58 7.97
C LEU A 36 -13.06 -1.65 7.53
N TRP A 37 -13.38 -0.45 7.03
CA TRP A 37 -12.37 0.53 6.61
C TRP A 37 -11.44 0.91 7.77
N ILE A 38 -11.99 1.13 8.97
CA ILE A 38 -11.21 1.53 10.14
C ILE A 38 -10.28 0.39 10.59
N VAL A 39 -10.78 -0.85 10.61
CA VAL A 39 -9.99 -2.03 11.02
C VAL A 39 -8.91 -2.37 9.98
N PHE A 40 -9.20 -2.21 8.68
CA PHE A 40 -8.26 -2.51 7.62
C PHE A 40 -7.30 -1.35 7.31
N PHE A 41 -7.59 -0.12 7.73
CA PHE A 41 -6.73 1.05 7.49
C PHE A 41 -5.25 0.83 7.85
N PRO A 42 -4.88 0.23 9.00
CA PRO A 42 -3.49 -0.03 9.35
C PRO A 42 -2.85 -1.05 8.41
N VAL A 43 -3.62 -2.06 8.00
CA VAL A 43 -3.17 -3.14 7.09
C VAL A 43 -2.94 -2.59 5.68
N ILE A 44 -3.84 -1.72 5.20
CA ILE A 44 -3.75 -1.08 3.89
C ILE A 44 -2.53 -0.15 3.80
N LEU A 45 -2.07 0.40 4.92
CA LEU A 45 -0.81 1.16 4.96
C LEU A 45 0.40 0.24 5.12
N ALA A 46 0.32 -0.77 5.99
CA ALA A 46 1.44 -1.67 6.27
C ALA A 46 1.82 -2.54 5.06
N VAL A 47 0.85 -3.11 4.35
CA VAL A 47 1.07 -3.99 3.19
C VAL A 47 1.90 -3.31 2.09
N PRO A 48 1.50 -2.15 1.55
CA PRO A 48 2.29 -1.47 0.54
C PRO A 48 3.64 -1.02 1.08
N ILE A 49 3.77 -0.64 2.36
CA ILE A 49 5.08 -0.29 2.95
C ILE A 49 6.01 -1.50 2.92
N LEU A 50 5.54 -2.66 3.37
CA LEU A 50 6.29 -3.91 3.36
C LEU A 50 6.62 -4.37 1.94
N ILE A 51 5.66 -4.28 1.02
CA ILE A 51 5.87 -4.58 -0.40
C ILE A 51 6.91 -3.65 -1.00
N SER A 52 6.87 -2.35 -0.67
CA SER A 52 7.85 -1.39 -1.16
C SER A 52 9.25 -1.74 -0.65
N VAL A 53 9.39 -2.00 0.65
CA VAL A 53 10.67 -2.38 1.26
C VAL A 53 11.20 -3.70 0.69
N LEU A 54 10.32 -4.67 0.41
CA LEU A 54 10.70 -5.95 -0.18
C LEU A 54 11.09 -5.84 -1.66
N ILE A 55 10.46 -4.93 -2.40
CA ILE A 55 10.71 -4.68 -3.83
C ILE A 55 11.92 -3.75 -4.03
N THR A 56 12.29 -2.95 -3.03
CA THR A 56 13.56 -2.22 -3.01
C THR A 56 14.71 -3.23 -2.97
N GLY A 57 15.28 -3.51 -4.14
CA GLY A 57 16.53 -4.26 -4.27
C GLY A 57 17.71 -3.42 -3.75
N ASP A 58 18.78 -4.11 -3.36
CA ASP A 58 19.99 -3.57 -2.72
C ASP A 58 20.60 -2.32 -3.42
N ASP A 59 20.30 -2.12 -4.70
CA ASP A 59 20.71 -0.97 -5.51
C ASP A 59 20.14 0.38 -5.05
N GLU A 60 19.03 0.43 -4.31
CA GLU A 60 18.40 1.68 -3.83
C GLU A 60 18.71 1.99 -2.35
N LEU A 61 19.22 1.02 -1.58
CA LEU A 61 19.56 1.16 -0.16
C LEU A 61 21.01 1.59 0.10
N ASP A 62 21.81 1.76 -0.97
CA ASP A 62 23.21 2.18 -0.93
C ASP A 62 23.95 1.66 0.31
N MET A 63 23.98 0.32 0.48
CA MET A 63 25.09 -0.31 1.17
C MET A 63 26.31 -0.25 0.24
N GLN A 64 26.78 0.97 -0.04
CA GLN A 64 28.14 1.20 -0.51
C GLN A 64 29.08 0.88 0.65
N SER A 65 29.31 -0.41 0.87
CA SER A 65 30.49 -0.91 1.56
C SER A 65 31.40 -1.58 0.53
N SER A 66 32.16 -0.77 -0.22
CA SER A 66 33.59 -0.99 -0.54
C SER A 66 34.03 -0.15 -1.72
#